data_AF-A0A1C5LK48-F1
#
_entry.id   AF-A0A1C5LK48-F1
#
_cell.length_a   1.000
_cell.length_b   1.000
_cell.length_c   1.000
_cell.angle_alpha   90.00
_cell.angle_beta   90.00
_cell.angle_gamma   90.00
#
_symmetry.space_group_name_H-M   'P 1'
#
loop_
_entity.id
_entity.type
_entity.pdbx_description
1 polymer ?
#
loop_
_entity_poly.entity_id
_entity_poly.type
_entity_poly.pdbx_seq_one_letter_code
_entity_poly.pdbx_strand_id
1 'polypeptide(L)'
;MDRVTGAARSFPIFGQTLTVPESMDVFNSYRLIFQNIAFKLCDAAEGAYHANIRDLDSFLEHFIKIYDCMLNPVVKEAFNILIAEGVWTVNYEAFLEQHVADFHLAIDDYNAVIDRFNAAIEENQRKVSNMMGYVPNLTGGGFGLTGALKGIAKATAFNLVRDGIEASVLRNADVKPVQRVELYRQINPDVLLDHVFIDYWHVFLSLVWALIQNGQAIWWPTDQAYQQANNIFHNLTHPNFPRWM
;
A
#
# COMPACT_ATOMS: atom_id res chain seq x y z
N MET A 1 -23.37 -6.00 4.48
CA MET A 1 -24.03 -5.65 3.20
C MET A 1 -24.95 -6.76 2.75
N ASP A 2 -25.96 -6.45 1.93
CA ASP A 2 -26.72 -7.47 1.19
C ASP A 2 -25.83 -8.12 0.12
N ARG A 3 -26.16 -9.36 -0.26
CA ARG A 3 -25.48 -10.11 -1.32
C ARG A 3 -25.48 -9.33 -2.63
N VAL A 4 -24.32 -9.17 -3.25
CA VAL A 4 -24.20 -8.53 -4.57
C VAL A 4 -24.61 -9.55 -5.64
N THR A 5 -25.69 -9.25 -6.37
CA THR A 5 -26.11 -10.02 -7.55
C THR A 5 -25.89 -9.19 -8.81
N GLY A 6 -25.27 -9.78 -9.82
CA GLY A 6 -25.08 -9.13 -11.11
C GLY A 6 -26.31 -9.23 -11.99
N ALA A 7 -26.45 -8.28 -12.92
CA ALA A 7 -27.41 -8.36 -14.01
C ALA A 7 -26.69 -8.21 -15.34
N ALA A 8 -27.08 -8.99 -16.35
CA ALA A 8 -26.59 -8.77 -17.70
C ALA A 8 -27.09 -7.42 -18.20
N ARG A 9 -26.17 -6.59 -18.70
CA ARG A 9 -26.50 -5.25 -19.23
C ARG A 9 -26.08 -5.16 -20.68
N SER A 10 -26.91 -4.52 -21.50
CA SER A 10 -26.62 -4.30 -22.92
C SER A 10 -26.66 -2.82 -23.23
N PHE A 11 -25.63 -2.34 -23.91
CA PHE A 11 -25.46 -0.94 -24.29
C PHE A 11 -25.27 -0.84 -25.81
N PRO A 12 -26.06 0.00 -26.52
CA PRO A 12 -25.82 0.27 -27.92
C PRO A 12 -24.59 1.19 -28.06
N ILE A 13 -23.57 0.74 -28.77
CA ILE A 13 -22.33 1.50 -29.04
C ILE A 13 -22.04 1.41 -30.54
N PHE A 14 -22.10 2.53 -31.26
CA PHE A 14 -21.83 2.64 -32.70
C PHE A 14 -22.53 1.57 -33.57
N GLY A 15 -23.82 1.33 -33.31
CA GLY A 15 -24.60 0.34 -34.06
C GLY A 15 -24.31 -1.13 -33.69
N GLN A 16 -23.39 -1.38 -32.76
CA GLN A 16 -23.16 -2.68 -32.13
C GLN A 16 -23.78 -2.70 -30.73
N THR A 17 -24.00 -3.90 -30.19
CA THR A 17 -24.44 -4.07 -28.80
C THR A 17 -23.29 -4.59 -27.97
N LEU A 18 -22.83 -3.78 -27.01
CA LEU A 18 -21.92 -4.23 -25.97
C LEU A 18 -22.72 -4.93 -24.88
N THR A 19 -22.40 -6.19 -24.60
CA THR A 19 -23.01 -6.94 -23.49
C THR A 19 -22.02 -7.10 -22.36
N VAL A 20 -22.40 -6.60 -21.18
CA VAL A 20 -21.72 -6.84 -19.91
C VAL A 20 -22.38 -8.04 -19.24
N PRO A 21 -21.67 -9.17 -19.08
CA PRO A 21 -22.24 -10.36 -18.44
C PRO A 21 -22.44 -10.13 -16.93
N GLU A 22 -23.35 -10.90 -16.33
CA GLU A 22 -23.65 -10.85 -14.89
C GLU A 22 -22.39 -10.95 -14.02
N SER A 23 -21.46 -11.84 -14.38
CA SER A 23 -20.21 -12.04 -13.65
C SER A 23 -19.29 -10.82 -13.66
N MET A 24 -19.34 -10.00 -14.72
CA MET A 24 -18.60 -8.73 -14.82
C MET A 24 -19.35 -7.60 -14.10
N ASP A 25 -20.69 -7.63 -14.05
CA ASP A 25 -21.48 -6.69 -13.25
C ASP A 25 -21.24 -6.89 -11.75
N VAL A 26 -21.10 -8.14 -11.27
CA VAL A 26 -20.68 -8.45 -9.89
C VAL A 26 -19.30 -7.88 -9.59
N PHE A 27 -18.31 -8.14 -10.46
CA PHE A 27 -16.96 -7.60 -10.31
C PHE A 27 -16.97 -6.06 -10.19
N ASN A 28 -17.67 -5.39 -11.10
CA ASN A 28 -17.78 -3.93 -11.10
C ASN A 28 -18.55 -3.38 -9.90
N SER A 29 -19.54 -4.12 -9.40
CA SER A 29 -20.27 -3.73 -8.20
C SER A 29 -19.36 -3.73 -6.98
N TYR A 30 -18.58 -4.80 -6.76
CA TYR A 30 -17.56 -4.81 -5.70
C TYR A 30 -16.52 -3.70 -5.89
N ARG A 31 -16.02 -3.52 -7.12
CA ARG A 31 -15.06 -2.44 -7.44
C ARG A 31 -15.58 -1.06 -7.00
N LEU A 32 -16.83 -0.73 -7.32
CA LEU A 32 -17.44 0.58 -6.98
C LEU A 32 -17.76 0.72 -5.49
N ILE A 33 -18.24 -0.36 -4.85
CA ILE A 33 -18.51 -0.38 -3.41
C ILE A 33 -17.23 -0.06 -2.64
N PHE A 34 -16.16 -0.80 -2.92
CA PHE A 34 -14.87 -0.65 -2.23
C PHE A 34 -14.18 0.66 -2.61
N GLN A 35 -14.38 1.17 -3.82
CA GLN A 35 -13.90 2.50 -4.18
C GLN A 35 -14.47 3.58 -3.25
N ASN A 36 -15.79 3.55 -3.00
CA ASN A 36 -16.45 4.51 -2.12
C ASN A 36 -16.01 4.36 -0.65
N ILE A 37 -15.77 3.12 -0.19
CA ILE A 37 -15.24 2.85 1.15
C ILE A 37 -13.81 3.40 1.26
N ALA A 38 -12.94 3.07 0.29
CA ALA A 38 -11.56 3.50 0.24
C ALA A 38 -11.42 5.02 0.19
N PHE A 39 -12.25 5.73 -0.59
CA PHE A 39 -12.26 7.20 -0.60
C PHE A 39 -12.50 7.78 0.78
N LYS A 40 -13.57 7.34 1.48
CA LYS A 40 -13.89 7.87 2.82
C LYS A 40 -12.79 7.61 3.85
N LEU A 41 -12.13 6.45 3.75
CA LEU A 41 -11.07 6.07 4.69
C LEU A 41 -9.74 6.71 4.33
N CYS A 42 -9.47 6.98 3.05
CA CYS A 42 -8.35 7.79 2.61
C CYS A 42 -8.51 9.25 3.05
N ASP A 43 -9.69 9.85 2.91
CA ASP A 43 -9.97 11.20 3.43
C ASP A 43 -9.71 11.28 4.95
N ALA A 44 -10.10 10.25 5.69
CA ALA A 44 -9.83 10.15 7.12
C ALA A 44 -8.33 9.96 7.42
N ALA A 45 -7.63 9.15 6.62
CA ALA A 45 -6.18 8.96 6.72
C ALA A 45 -5.41 10.26 6.44
N GLU A 46 -5.80 11.01 5.42
CA GLU A 46 -5.24 12.32 5.07
C GLU A 46 -5.46 13.33 6.20
N GLY A 47 -6.68 13.40 6.75
CA GLY A 47 -6.97 14.24 7.90
C GLY A 47 -6.09 13.91 9.11
N ALA A 48 -5.91 12.61 9.40
CA ALA A 48 -5.02 12.15 10.47
C ALA A 48 -3.53 12.42 10.17
N TYR A 49 -3.10 12.29 8.91
CA TYR A 49 -1.75 12.58 8.46
C TYR A 49 -1.41 14.04 8.75
N HIS A 50 -2.22 14.99 8.26
CA HIS A 50 -1.97 16.41 8.46
C HIS A 50 -2.07 16.86 9.92
N ALA A 51 -2.90 16.19 10.73
CA ALA A 51 -3.02 16.50 12.15
C ALA A 51 -1.76 16.09 12.95
N ASN A 52 -1.19 14.92 12.64
CA ASN A 52 -0.21 14.23 13.49
C ASN A 52 1.21 14.22 12.93
N ILE A 53 1.41 14.42 11.63
CA ILE A 53 2.73 14.30 10.97
C ILE A 53 3.20 15.68 10.51
N ARG A 54 4.36 16.10 11.04
CA ARG A 54 4.96 17.43 10.79
C ARG A 54 6.45 17.39 10.50
N ASP A 55 7.09 16.27 10.79
CA ASP A 55 8.51 16.01 10.64
C ASP A 55 8.77 14.51 10.47
N LEU A 56 10.03 14.15 10.28
CA LEU A 56 10.42 12.75 10.09
C LEU A 56 10.06 11.87 11.29
N ASP A 57 10.21 12.37 12.51
CA ASP A 57 9.97 11.57 13.72
C ASP A 57 8.49 11.23 13.87
N SER A 58 7.63 12.23 13.72
CA SER A 58 6.18 12.01 13.70
C SER A 58 5.73 11.14 12.52
N PHE A 59 6.36 11.26 11.35
CA PHE A 59 6.09 10.36 10.23
C PHE A 59 6.40 8.89 10.57
N LEU A 60 7.61 8.63 11.08
CA LEU A 60 8.06 7.28 11.47
C LEU A 60 7.21 6.69 12.60
N GLU A 61 6.68 7.54 13.49
CA GLU A 61 5.87 7.11 14.62
C GLU A 61 4.40 6.84 14.28
N HIS A 62 3.82 7.63 13.36
CA HIS A 62 2.37 7.68 13.17
C HIS A 62 1.90 7.12 11.83
N PHE A 63 2.69 7.17 10.76
CA PHE A 63 2.18 6.86 9.42
C PHE A 63 1.61 5.45 9.32
N ILE A 64 2.37 4.42 9.72
CA ILE A 64 1.90 3.03 9.66
C ILE A 64 0.66 2.79 10.55
N LYS A 65 0.57 3.48 11.70
CA LYS A 65 -0.61 3.38 12.58
C LYS A 65 -1.85 3.98 11.95
N ILE A 66 -1.70 5.13 11.29
CA ILE A 66 -2.79 5.77 10.53
C ILE A 66 -3.20 4.83 9.39
N TYR A 67 -2.22 4.32 8.64
CA TYR A 67 -2.44 3.40 7.53
C TYR A 67 -3.23 2.15 7.96
N ASP A 68 -2.76 1.45 9.00
CA ASP A 68 -3.36 0.21 9.47
C ASP A 68 -4.74 0.43 10.11
N CYS A 69 -4.92 1.56 10.82
CA CYS A 69 -6.19 1.92 11.42
C CYS A 69 -7.31 2.08 10.39
N MET A 70 -6.99 2.59 9.19
CA MET A 70 -7.95 2.80 8.11
C MET A 70 -8.05 1.60 7.15
N LEU A 71 -6.99 0.80 6.98
CA LEU A 71 -7.03 -0.44 6.18
C LEU A 71 -7.94 -1.50 6.81
N ASN A 72 -7.80 -1.72 8.12
CA ASN A 72 -8.53 -2.77 8.85
C ASN A 72 -10.06 -2.74 8.63
N PRO A 73 -10.74 -1.58 8.71
CA PRO A 73 -12.17 -1.48 8.38
C PRO A 73 -12.53 -1.96 6.97
N VAL A 74 -11.70 -1.66 5.96
CA VAL A 74 -11.95 -2.09 4.57
C VAL A 74 -11.84 -3.61 4.45
N VAL A 75 -10.76 -4.17 5.00
CA VAL A 75 -10.48 -5.61 4.99
C VAL A 75 -11.55 -6.37 5.76
N LYS A 76 -12.02 -5.82 6.88
CA LYS A 76 -13.11 -6.39 7.67
C LYS A 76 -14.43 -6.43 6.89
N GLU A 77 -14.75 -5.40 6.11
CA GLU A 77 -15.95 -5.43 5.26
C GLU A 77 -15.85 -6.51 4.17
N ALA A 78 -14.69 -6.65 3.51
CA ALA A 78 -14.45 -7.76 2.59
C ALA A 78 -14.57 -9.13 3.24
N PHE A 79 -14.00 -9.29 4.43
CA PHE A 79 -14.09 -10.54 5.17
C PHE A 79 -15.53 -10.87 5.57
N ASN A 80 -16.32 -9.88 6.01
CA ASN A 80 -17.74 -10.07 6.29
C ASN A 80 -18.51 -10.57 5.06
N ILE A 81 -18.18 -10.08 3.86
CA ILE A 81 -18.77 -10.54 2.60
C ILE A 81 -18.38 -12.00 2.33
N LEU A 82 -17.11 -12.39 2.52
CA LEU A 82 -16.68 -13.78 2.39
C LEU A 82 -17.50 -14.72 3.29
N ILE A 83 -17.68 -14.35 4.56
CA ILE A 83 -18.48 -15.14 5.51
C ILE A 83 -19.95 -15.24 5.06
N ALA A 84 -20.54 -14.14 4.61
CA ALA A 84 -21.92 -14.10 4.13
C ALA A 84 -22.13 -14.94 2.87
N GLU A 85 -21.12 -15.04 2.00
CA GLU A 85 -21.12 -15.89 0.80
C GLU A 85 -20.75 -17.35 1.08
N GLY A 86 -20.60 -17.75 2.35
CA GLY A 86 -20.32 -19.13 2.74
C GLY A 86 -18.84 -19.54 2.64
N VAL A 87 -17.93 -18.59 2.47
CA VAL A 87 -16.48 -18.84 2.42
C VAL A 87 -15.93 -18.90 3.85
N TRP A 88 -15.86 -20.11 4.41
CA TRP A 88 -15.41 -20.35 5.80
C TRP A 88 -13.98 -20.91 5.90
N THR A 89 -13.33 -21.13 4.76
CA THR A 89 -11.97 -21.67 4.66
C THR A 89 -10.88 -20.60 4.79
N VAL A 90 -11.28 -19.32 4.81
CA VAL A 90 -10.38 -18.17 4.88
C VAL A 90 -10.39 -17.60 6.30
N ASN A 91 -9.20 -17.40 6.86
CA ASN A 91 -9.00 -16.72 8.14
C ASN A 91 -8.85 -15.21 7.93
N TYR A 92 -9.32 -14.38 8.87
CA TYR A 92 -9.19 -12.92 8.79
C TYR A 92 -7.73 -12.48 8.73
N GLU A 93 -6.89 -12.97 9.65
CA GLU A 93 -5.48 -12.55 9.69
C GLU A 93 -4.74 -12.99 8.42
N ALA A 94 -5.00 -14.21 7.93
CA ALA A 94 -4.39 -14.70 6.69
C ALA A 94 -4.85 -13.89 5.47
N PHE A 95 -6.11 -13.45 5.44
CA PHE A 95 -6.65 -12.61 4.38
C PHE A 95 -6.01 -11.21 4.38
N LEU A 96 -5.87 -10.61 5.58
CA LEU A 96 -5.18 -9.33 5.74
C LEU A 96 -3.70 -9.43 5.34
N GLU A 97 -3.00 -10.46 5.81
CA GLU A 97 -1.58 -10.69 5.49
C GLU A 97 -1.37 -10.90 3.99
N GLN A 98 -2.23 -11.68 3.34
CA GLN A 98 -2.16 -11.88 1.89
C GLN A 98 -2.44 -10.57 1.14
N HIS A 99 -3.45 -9.80 1.56
CA HIS A 99 -3.74 -8.50 0.96
C HIS A 99 -2.53 -7.56 1.05
N VAL A 100 -1.92 -7.42 2.23
CA VAL A 100 -0.71 -6.60 2.42
C VAL A 100 0.48 -7.16 1.65
N ALA A 101 0.59 -8.47 1.45
CA ALA A 101 1.65 -9.05 0.62
C ALA A 101 1.49 -8.72 -0.87
N ASP A 102 0.26 -8.57 -1.35
CA ASP A 102 -0.05 -8.33 -2.76
C ASP A 102 -0.16 -6.82 -3.10
N PHE A 103 -0.64 -6.02 -2.16
CA PHE A 103 -0.96 -4.59 -2.34
C PHE A 103 -0.40 -3.76 -1.18
N HIS A 104 0.71 -3.07 -1.44
CA HIS A 104 1.53 -2.43 -0.40
C HIS A 104 2.30 -1.21 -0.91
N LEU A 105 1.76 -0.45 -1.86
CA LEU A 105 2.45 0.71 -2.43
C LEU A 105 2.79 1.77 -1.37
N ALA A 106 1.86 2.06 -0.45
CA ALA A 106 2.11 3.03 0.61
C ALA A 106 3.12 2.51 1.65
N ILE A 107 3.14 1.20 1.87
CA ILE A 107 4.13 0.53 2.73
C ILE A 107 5.52 0.58 2.06
N ASP A 108 5.59 0.42 0.74
CA ASP A 108 6.84 0.56 -0.02
C ASP A 108 7.40 1.98 0.06
N ASP A 109 6.55 3.00 -0.03
CA ASP A 109 6.98 4.39 0.18
C ASP A 109 7.56 4.59 1.58
N TYR A 110 6.89 4.06 2.60
CA TYR A 110 7.39 4.10 3.98
C TYR A 110 8.72 3.37 4.12
N ASN A 111 8.84 2.17 3.55
CA ASN A 111 10.09 1.40 3.56
C ASN A 111 11.22 2.13 2.84
N ALA A 112 10.93 2.85 1.75
CA ALA A 112 11.92 3.68 1.06
C ALA A 112 12.43 4.83 1.95
N VAL A 113 11.58 5.42 2.80
CA VAL A 113 12.01 6.41 3.80
C VAL A 113 12.91 5.76 4.86
N ILE A 114 12.53 4.57 5.35
CA ILE A 114 13.34 3.78 6.31
C ILE A 114 14.71 3.44 5.73
N ASP A 115 14.78 3.01 4.47
CA ASP A 115 16.04 2.68 3.80
C ASP A 115 16.99 3.89 3.72
N ARG A 116 16.44 5.06 3.38
CA ARG A 116 17.23 6.31 3.35
C ARG A 116 17.67 6.75 4.75
N PHE A 117 16.82 6.54 5.76
CA PHE A 117 17.16 6.80 7.16
C PHE A 117 18.31 5.90 7.63
N ASN A 118 18.24 4.60 7.33
CA ASN A 118 19.29 3.64 7.64
C ASN A 118 20.61 3.97 6.92
N ALA A 119 20.55 4.38 5.65
CA ALA A 119 21.72 4.83 4.91
C ALA A 119 22.41 6.05 5.56
N ALA A 120 21.62 6.98 6.12
CA ALA A 120 22.16 8.14 6.83
C ALA A 120 22.89 7.74 8.12
N ILE A 121 22.37 6.75 8.85
CA ILE A 121 23.03 6.19 10.04
C ILE A 121 24.37 5.56 9.65
N GLU A 122 24.39 4.71 8.62
CA GLU A 122 25.60 4.04 8.14
C GLU A 122 26.66 5.05 7.68
N GLU A 123 26.26 6.12 6.99
CA GLU A 123 27.17 7.17 6.56
C GLU A 123 27.80 7.92 7.75
N ASN A 124 27.00 8.26 8.75
CA ASN A 124 27.48 8.93 9.96
C ASN A 124 28.48 8.05 10.73
N GLN A 125 28.17 6.76 10.90
CA GLN A 125 29.07 5.78 11.52
C GLN A 125 30.39 5.63 10.76
N ARG A 126 30.34 5.62 9.41
CA ARG A 126 31.55 5.58 8.58
C ARG A 126 32.41 6.82 8.76
N LYS A 127 31.80 8.01 8.82
CA LYS A 127 32.52 9.27 9.06
C LYS A 127 33.20 9.27 10.42
N VAL A 128 32.53 8.81 11.48
CA VAL A 128 33.10 8.67 12.83
C VAL A 128 34.25 7.67 12.85
N SER A 129 34.06 6.49 12.25
CA SER A 129 35.11 5.46 12.17
C SER A 129 36.35 5.95 11.40
N ASN A 130 36.15 6.64 10.29
CA ASN A 130 37.26 7.22 9.52
C ASN A 130 38.01 8.29 10.34
N MET A 131 37.31 9.16 11.07
CA MET A 131 37.93 10.16 11.94
C MET A 131 38.74 9.52 13.08
N MET A 132 38.21 8.46 13.71
CA MET A 132 38.90 7.69 14.75
C MET A 132 40.17 7.01 14.21
N GLY A 133 40.19 6.59 12.94
CA GLY A 133 41.38 6.02 12.29
C GLY A 133 42.57 6.98 12.16
N TYR A 134 42.35 8.29 12.27
CA TYR A 134 43.41 9.32 12.25
C TYR A 134 43.89 9.74 13.65
N VAL A 135 43.29 9.23 14.73
CA VAL A 135 43.68 9.53 16.11
C VAL A 135 44.30 8.28 16.74
N PRO A 136 45.64 8.18 16.88
CA PRO A 136 46.32 6.92 17.23
C PRO A 136 46.01 6.34 18.62
N ASN A 137 45.27 7.03 19.49
CA ASN A 137 45.13 6.68 20.92
C ASN A 137 43.69 6.78 21.47
N LEU A 138 42.66 6.40 20.70
CA LEU A 138 41.30 6.23 21.25
C LEU A 138 40.81 4.77 21.12
N THR A 139 41.49 3.88 21.83
CA THR A 139 40.94 2.59 22.27
C THR A 139 40.10 2.83 23.52
N GLY A 140 38.86 3.31 23.38
CA GLY A 140 38.03 3.59 24.55
C GLY A 140 36.56 3.83 24.25
N GLY A 141 35.74 2.80 24.49
CA GLY A 141 34.38 2.93 25.00
C GLY A 141 33.37 3.72 24.16
N GLY A 142 32.78 3.09 23.15
CA GLY A 142 31.67 3.68 22.40
C GLY A 142 30.89 2.71 21.52
N PHE A 143 30.80 1.43 21.92
CA PHE A 143 30.09 0.38 21.16
C PHE A 143 28.78 -0.03 21.86
N GLY A 144 27.91 0.95 22.15
CA GLY A 144 26.66 0.71 22.88
C GLY A 144 25.38 0.63 22.02
N LEU A 145 25.43 1.04 20.75
CA LEU A 145 24.22 1.22 19.92
C LEU A 145 24.23 0.46 18.58
N THR A 146 25.32 -0.26 18.29
CA THR A 146 25.52 -0.93 16.99
C THR A 146 24.67 -2.19 16.79
N GLY A 147 24.15 -2.78 17.87
CA GLY A 147 23.30 -3.98 17.80
C GLY A 147 21.81 -3.69 17.61
N ALA A 148 21.27 -2.63 18.22
CA ALA A 148 19.84 -2.35 18.21
C ALA A 148 19.34 -1.72 16.90
N LEU A 149 20.15 -0.85 16.27
CA LEU A 149 19.78 -0.16 15.02
C LEU A 149 19.93 -1.03 13.78
N LYS A 150 20.91 -1.95 13.76
CA LYS A 150 20.97 -3.03 12.74
C LYS A 150 19.76 -3.97 12.80
N GLY A 151 18.99 -3.93 13.89
CA GLY A 151 17.83 -4.76 14.17
C GLY A 151 16.49 -4.21 13.68
N ILE A 152 16.44 -3.00 13.10
CA ILE A 152 15.29 -2.59 12.26
C ILE A 152 15.47 -3.28 10.92
N ALA A 153 15.32 -4.60 10.97
CA ALA A 153 15.62 -5.49 9.89
C ALA A 153 14.70 -5.15 8.71
N LYS A 154 15.36 -5.07 7.56
CA LYS A 154 14.92 -4.98 6.17
C LYS A 154 13.75 -5.89 5.74
N ALA A 155 13.04 -6.54 6.66
CA ALA A 155 12.12 -7.63 6.37
C ALA A 155 10.64 -7.37 6.67
N THR A 156 10.25 -6.34 7.44
CA THR A 156 8.86 -5.81 7.48
C THR A 156 8.75 -4.68 8.51
N ALA A 157 9.24 -3.48 8.18
CA ALA A 157 9.07 -2.32 9.07
C ALA A 157 7.58 -2.04 9.39
N PHE A 158 6.68 -2.40 8.46
CA PHE A 158 5.25 -2.50 8.68
C PHE A 158 4.88 -3.40 9.87
N ASN A 159 5.24 -4.69 9.86
CA ASN A 159 4.89 -5.62 10.95
C ASN A 159 5.49 -5.16 12.28
N LEU A 160 6.73 -4.67 12.30
CA LEU A 160 7.35 -4.18 13.52
C LEU A 160 6.55 -3.00 14.12
N VAL A 161 6.16 -2.02 13.31
CA VAL A 161 5.42 -0.84 13.79
C VAL A 161 3.96 -1.19 14.13
N ARG A 162 3.31 -2.04 13.32
CA ARG A 162 1.96 -2.58 13.58
C ARG A 162 1.92 -3.34 14.91
N ASP A 163 2.92 -4.19 15.15
CA ASP A 163 3.00 -5.04 16.34
C ASP A 163 3.60 -4.30 17.56
N GLY A 164 3.82 -2.97 17.44
CA GLY A 164 4.11 -2.09 18.57
C GLY A 164 5.58 -1.94 18.94
N ILE A 165 6.53 -2.31 18.07
CA ILE A 165 7.95 -2.04 18.28
C ILE A 165 8.20 -0.54 18.10
N GLU A 166 8.65 0.10 19.18
CA GLU A 166 8.56 1.54 19.35
C GLU A 166 9.49 2.35 18.42
N ALA A 167 8.90 3.35 17.76
CA ALA A 167 9.59 4.44 17.08
C ALA A 167 10.56 5.23 17.99
N SER A 168 10.52 5.01 19.31
CA SER A 168 11.47 5.55 20.29
C SER A 168 12.92 5.15 19.99
N VAL A 169 13.14 3.98 19.35
CA VAL A 169 14.48 3.54 18.89
C VAL A 169 14.99 4.41 17.73
N LEU A 170 14.09 4.82 16.82
CA LEU A 170 14.41 5.67 15.66
C LEU A 170 14.69 7.12 16.07
N ARG A 171 13.96 7.65 17.07
CA ARG A 171 14.17 9.02 17.59
C ARG A 171 15.58 9.22 18.14
N ASN A 172 16.15 8.21 18.77
CA ASN A 172 17.48 8.26 19.39
C ASN A 172 18.63 7.87 18.44
N ALA A 173 18.33 7.57 17.18
CA ALA A 173 19.35 7.20 16.19
C ALA A 173 20.26 8.38 15.82
N ASP A 174 21.52 8.08 15.51
CA ASP A 174 22.55 9.03 15.07
C ASP A 174 22.30 9.53 13.63
N VAL A 175 21.21 10.25 13.45
CA VAL A 175 20.86 11.00 12.24
C VAL A 175 20.77 12.47 12.61
N LYS A 176 21.62 13.29 12.00
CA LYS A 176 21.76 14.70 12.34
C LYS A 176 20.46 15.46 12.06
N PRO A 177 20.14 16.53 12.80
CA PRO A 177 18.93 17.32 12.59
C PRO A 177 18.71 17.76 11.14
N VAL A 178 19.78 18.20 10.45
CA VAL A 178 19.71 18.60 9.04
C VAL A 178 19.37 17.44 8.10
N GLN A 179 19.87 16.23 8.37
CA GLN A 179 19.56 15.03 7.58
C GLN A 179 18.10 14.62 7.79
N ARG A 180 17.58 14.74 9.02
CA ARG A 180 16.17 14.44 9.33
C ARG A 180 15.21 15.36 8.55
N VAL A 181 15.50 16.66 8.51
CA VAL A 181 14.72 17.64 7.72
C VAL A 181 14.77 17.30 6.23
N GLU A 182 15.94 16.94 5.71
CA GLU A 182 16.10 16.59 4.30
C GLU A 182 15.34 15.32 3.92
N LEU A 183 15.42 14.27 4.74
CA LEU A 183 14.67 13.04 4.53
C LEU A 183 13.15 13.29 4.54
N TYR A 184 12.66 14.12 5.47
CA TYR A 184 11.23 14.45 5.52
C TYR A 184 10.77 15.21 4.27
N ARG A 185 11.57 16.15 3.76
CA ARG A 185 11.23 16.92 2.54
C ARG A 185 11.13 16.09 1.27
N GLN A 186 11.73 14.90 1.27
CA GLN A 186 11.68 13.99 0.12
C GLN A 186 10.40 13.17 0.07
N ILE A 187 9.59 13.19 1.13
CA ILE A 187 8.27 12.56 1.14
C ILE A 187 7.33 13.46 0.33
N ASN A 188 6.67 12.87 -0.67
CA ASN A 188 5.60 13.53 -1.39
C ASN A 188 4.26 13.06 -0.82
N PRO A 189 3.54 13.88 -0.03
CA PRO A 189 2.29 13.47 0.59
C PRO A 189 1.21 13.11 -0.43
N ASP A 190 1.14 13.78 -1.57
CA ASP A 190 0.11 13.53 -2.59
C ASP A 190 0.26 12.11 -3.17
N VAL A 191 1.49 11.75 -3.56
CA VAL A 191 1.81 10.40 -4.08
C VAL A 191 1.59 9.34 -3.01
N LEU A 192 2.02 9.62 -1.77
CA LEU A 192 1.85 8.70 -0.65
C LEU A 192 0.36 8.42 -0.39
N LEU A 193 -0.48 9.45 -0.36
CA LEU A 193 -1.91 9.32 -0.10
C LEU A 193 -2.64 8.68 -1.29
N ASP A 194 -2.21 8.92 -2.53
CA ASP A 194 -2.69 8.18 -3.70
C ASP A 194 -2.40 6.68 -3.57
N HIS A 195 -1.20 6.31 -3.11
CA HIS A 195 -0.85 4.92 -2.85
C HIS A 195 -1.66 4.32 -1.69
N VAL A 196 -1.94 5.09 -0.62
CA VAL A 196 -2.83 4.67 0.47
C VAL A 196 -4.22 4.35 -0.08
N PHE A 197 -4.79 5.22 -0.92
CA PHE A 197 -6.07 4.97 -1.57
C PHE A 197 -6.03 3.70 -2.43
N ILE A 198 -4.98 3.51 -3.23
CA ILE A 198 -4.85 2.34 -4.11
C ILE A 198 -4.82 1.04 -3.30
N ASP A 199 -4.01 0.97 -2.24
CA ASP A 199 -3.92 -0.21 -1.37
C ASP A 199 -5.30 -0.52 -0.77
N TYR A 200 -6.00 0.49 -0.23
CA TYR A 200 -7.34 0.31 0.35
C TYR A 200 -8.37 -0.12 -0.69
N TRP A 201 -8.34 0.49 -1.87
CA TRP A 201 -9.26 0.14 -2.93
C TRP A 201 -9.06 -1.30 -3.36
N HIS A 202 -7.81 -1.73 -3.56
CA HIS A 202 -7.46 -3.09 -4.00
C HIS A 202 -7.88 -4.22 -3.05
N VAL A 203 -8.38 -3.93 -1.84
CA VAL A 203 -9.08 -4.94 -1.01
C VAL A 203 -10.21 -5.63 -1.80
N PHE A 204 -10.85 -4.95 -2.75
CA PHE A 204 -11.87 -5.57 -3.62
C PHE A 204 -11.28 -6.70 -4.49
N LEU A 205 -10.03 -6.58 -4.94
CA LEU A 205 -9.35 -7.62 -5.71
C LEU A 205 -9.08 -8.84 -4.84
N SER A 206 -8.60 -8.63 -3.61
CA SER A 206 -8.41 -9.70 -2.62
C SER A 206 -9.73 -10.43 -2.34
N LEU A 207 -10.83 -9.68 -2.15
CA LEU A 207 -12.18 -10.23 -1.97
C LEU A 207 -12.61 -11.09 -3.16
N VAL A 208 -12.58 -10.52 -4.37
CA VAL A 208 -13.03 -11.20 -5.59
C VAL A 208 -12.19 -12.45 -5.83
N TRP A 209 -10.87 -12.36 -5.64
CA TRP A 209 -9.98 -13.51 -5.79
C TRP A 209 -10.36 -14.63 -4.83
N ALA A 210 -10.56 -14.32 -3.55
CA ALA A 210 -10.99 -15.30 -2.55
C ALA A 210 -12.35 -15.93 -2.89
N LEU A 211 -13.32 -15.16 -3.39
CA LEU A 211 -14.61 -15.67 -3.85
C LEU A 211 -14.43 -16.65 -5.03
N ILE A 212 -13.61 -16.30 -6.02
CA ILE A 212 -13.32 -17.15 -7.19
C ILE A 212 -12.64 -18.46 -6.77
N GLN A 213 -11.66 -18.39 -5.86
CA GLN A 213 -10.98 -19.59 -5.33
C GLN A 213 -11.94 -20.51 -4.55
N ASN A 214 -13.08 -19.98 -4.09
CA ASN A 214 -14.14 -20.74 -3.42
C ASN A 214 -15.34 -21.04 -4.35
N GLY A 215 -15.15 -21.00 -5.66
CA GLY A 215 -16.10 -21.49 -6.65
C GLY A 215 -17.17 -20.49 -7.12
N GLN A 216 -17.08 -19.22 -6.71
CA GLN A 216 -17.98 -18.18 -7.22
C GLN A 216 -17.61 -17.80 -8.66
N ALA A 217 -18.62 -17.74 -9.53
CA ALA A 217 -18.45 -17.40 -10.94
C ALA A 217 -18.41 -15.86 -11.14
N ILE A 218 -17.28 -15.25 -10.81
CA ILE A 218 -17.04 -13.81 -11.00
C ILE A 218 -16.04 -13.61 -12.15
N TRP A 219 -16.22 -12.56 -12.94
CA TRP A 219 -15.27 -12.21 -13.99
C TRP A 219 -13.94 -11.73 -13.37
N TRP A 220 -12.81 -12.10 -13.98
CA TRP A 220 -11.48 -11.70 -13.55
C TRP A 220 -10.66 -11.18 -14.73
N PRO A 221 -9.96 -10.04 -14.60
CA PRO A 221 -9.06 -9.56 -15.64
C PRO A 221 -7.85 -10.51 -15.79
N THR A 222 -7.56 -10.96 -17.00
CA THR A 222 -6.35 -11.73 -17.31
C THR A 222 -5.30 -10.85 -17.98
N ASP A 223 -4.02 -11.23 -17.85
CA ASP A 223 -2.90 -10.53 -18.50
C ASP A 223 -3.11 -10.37 -20.01
N GLN A 224 -3.68 -11.39 -20.65
CA GLN A 224 -4.02 -11.35 -22.07
C GLN A 224 -5.08 -10.28 -22.38
N ALA A 225 -6.14 -10.18 -21.56
CA ALA A 225 -7.17 -9.16 -21.73
C ALA A 225 -6.60 -7.75 -21.52
N TYR A 226 -5.69 -7.58 -20.55
CA TYR A 226 -5.01 -6.32 -20.29
C TYR A 226 -4.11 -5.90 -21.47
N GLN A 227 -3.27 -6.82 -21.96
CA GLN A 227 -2.42 -6.57 -23.13
C GLN A 227 -3.24 -6.24 -24.38
N GLN A 228 -4.35 -6.96 -24.59
CA GLN A 228 -5.24 -6.71 -25.72
C GLN A 228 -5.90 -5.33 -25.61
N ALA A 229 -6.36 -4.93 -24.42
CA ALA A 229 -6.91 -3.59 -24.19
C ALA A 229 -5.86 -2.49 -24.42
N ASN A 230 -4.64 -2.65 -23.89
CA ASN A 230 -3.53 -1.71 -24.13
C ASN A 230 -3.19 -1.58 -25.61
N ASN A 231 -3.14 -2.69 -26.34
CA ASN A 231 -2.91 -2.67 -27.78
C ASN A 231 -4.03 -1.94 -28.52
N ILE A 232 -5.30 -2.13 -28.12
CA ILE A 232 -6.44 -1.41 -28.69
C ILE A 232 -6.32 0.09 -28.43
N PHE A 233 -6.08 0.53 -27.18
CA PHE A 233 -5.91 1.95 -26.85
C PHE A 233 -4.72 2.58 -27.54
N HIS A 234 -3.60 1.86 -27.64
CA HIS A 234 -2.45 2.31 -28.41
C HIS A 234 -2.83 2.51 -29.89
N ASN A 235 -3.51 1.54 -30.49
CA ASN A 235 -3.92 1.62 -31.89
C ASN A 235 -4.98 2.70 -32.16
N LEU A 236 -5.81 3.06 -31.17
CA LEU A 236 -6.76 4.19 -31.28
C LEU A 236 -6.05 5.54 -31.51
N THR A 237 -4.79 5.66 -31.10
CA THR A 237 -3.97 6.87 -31.34
C THR A 237 -3.27 6.86 -32.71
N HIS A 238 -3.35 5.76 -33.46
CA HIS A 238 -2.67 5.62 -34.74
C HIS A 238 -3.30 6.53 -35.81
N PRO A 239 -2.52 7.24 -36.65
CA PRO A 239 -3.05 8.20 -37.65
C PRO A 239 -4.05 7.61 -38.63
N ASN A 240 -3.89 6.31 -38.95
CA ASN A 240 -4.75 5.57 -39.87
C ASN A 240 -5.91 4.84 -39.17
N PHE A 241 -6.09 5.01 -37.85
CA PHE A 241 -7.27 4.44 -37.19
C PHE A 241 -8.53 5.09 -37.79
N PRO A 242 -9.57 4.31 -38.17
CA PRO A 242 -10.75 4.85 -38.82
C PRO A 242 -11.37 5.98 -38.00
N ARG A 243 -11.30 7.21 -38.53
CA ARG A 243 -12.04 8.35 -38.01
C ARG A 243 -13.42 8.27 -38.63
N TRP A 244 -14.40 7.81 -37.86
CA TRP A 244 -15.79 7.81 -38.31
C TRP A 244 -16.23 9.26 -38.58
N MET A 245 -16.53 9.58 -39.84
CA MET A 245 -17.49 10.63 -40.24
C MET A 245 -18.90 10.06 -40.15
#